data_AF-A0A7M1QYU8-F1
#
_entry.id   AF-A0A7M1QYU8-F1
#
_cell.length_a   1.000
_cell.length_b   1.000
_cell.length_c   1.000
_cell.angle_alpha   90.00
_cell.angle_beta   90.00
_cell.angle_gamma   90.00
#
_symmetry.space_group_name_H-M   'P 1'
#
loop_
_entity.id
_entity.type
_entity.pdbx_description
1 polymer ?
#
loop_
_entity_poly.entity_id
_entity_poly.type
_entity_poly.pdbx_seq_one_letter_code
_entity_poly.pdbx_strand_id
1 'polypeptide(L)'
;MFNGVITVTVWHMLALTGNAAIAGLTNSMVAVGVFLGAAVAMKAVNAVPGGVIALLAYLFPVMSTALLLLFHSSPWSVLFLLPAMALLPAGSAAIGSLQMLVIPDEKLGRAFSAVGILELIFSAVTTTATGFLYAHQGYMATVAVCVAVMVLCLVHVASVSQIRGIPRADGIEEFAASIA
;
A
#
# COMPACT_ATOMS: atom_id res chain seq x y z
N MET A 1 -6.65 -2.04 -3.53
CA MET A 1 -7.20 -0.66 -3.60
C MET A 1 -6.18 0.36 -4.09
N PHE A 2 -5.03 0.53 -3.43
CA PHE A 2 -4.07 1.58 -3.82
C PHE A 2 -3.61 1.51 -5.30
N ASN A 3 -3.32 0.31 -5.82
CA ASN A 3 -3.00 0.14 -7.24
C ASN A 3 -4.12 0.60 -8.18
N GLY A 4 -5.39 0.29 -7.84
CA GLY A 4 -6.54 0.75 -8.61
C GLY A 4 -6.67 2.29 -8.62
N VAL A 5 -6.38 2.94 -7.49
CA VAL A 5 -6.35 4.41 -7.38
C VAL A 5 -5.28 4.99 -8.30
N ILE A 6 -4.06 4.43 -8.31
CA ILE A 6 -2.99 4.88 -9.21
C ILE A 6 -3.48 4.82 -10.67
N THR A 7 -4.04 3.68 -11.08
CA THR A 7 -4.54 3.48 -12.45
C THR A 7 -5.62 4.49 -12.82
N VAL A 8 -6.63 4.67 -11.97
CA VAL A 8 -7.71 5.64 -12.23
C VAL A 8 -7.23 7.08 -12.21
N THR A 9 -6.25 7.41 -11.36
CA THR A 9 -5.61 8.74 -11.34
C THR A 9 -4.87 9.00 -12.66
N VAL A 10 -4.13 8.02 -13.17
CA VAL A 10 -3.45 8.12 -14.48
C VAL A 10 -4.46 8.33 -15.61
N TRP A 11 -5.56 7.57 -15.63
CA TRP A 11 -6.62 7.73 -16.62
C TRP A 11 -7.30 9.09 -16.53
N HIS A 12 -7.55 9.59 -15.33
CA HIS A 12 -8.14 10.92 -15.14
C HIS A 12 -7.19 12.03 -15.62
N MET A 13 -5.90 11.90 -15.34
CA MET A 13 -4.87 12.83 -15.83
C MET A 13 -4.75 12.85 -17.35
N LEU A 14 -4.81 11.67 -17.98
CA LEU A 14 -4.87 11.54 -19.43
C LEU A 14 -6.08 12.25 -20.00
N ALA A 15 -7.25 12.07 -19.39
CA ALA A 15 -8.48 12.73 -19.82
C ALA A 15 -8.40 14.27 -19.69
N LEU A 16 -7.71 14.78 -18.66
CA LEU A 16 -7.57 16.23 -18.43
C LEU A 16 -6.51 16.88 -19.35
N THR A 17 -5.39 16.22 -19.59
CA THR A 17 -4.23 16.83 -20.27
C THR A 17 -4.09 16.43 -21.73
N GLY A 18 -4.70 15.30 -22.16
CA GLY A 18 -4.52 14.71 -23.48
C GLY A 18 -3.10 14.22 -23.77
N ASN A 19 -2.18 14.27 -22.79
CA ASN A 19 -0.76 14.03 -23.00
C ASN A 19 -0.31 12.69 -22.41
N ALA A 20 -0.08 11.71 -23.30
CA ALA A 20 0.41 10.39 -22.92
C ALA A 20 1.78 10.40 -22.21
N ALA A 21 2.60 11.42 -22.44
CA ALA A 21 3.90 11.54 -21.77
C ALA A 21 3.74 11.77 -20.25
N ILE A 22 2.68 12.45 -19.81
CA ILE A 22 2.43 12.71 -18.38
C ILE A 22 2.02 11.42 -17.66
N ALA A 23 1.25 10.55 -18.34
CA ALA A 23 0.92 9.23 -17.83
C ALA A 23 2.14 8.32 -17.71
N GLY A 24 3.00 8.31 -18.75
CA GLY A 24 4.27 7.58 -18.72
C GLY A 24 5.17 8.06 -17.58
N LEU A 25 5.34 9.39 -17.45
CA LEU A 25 6.12 10.00 -16.38
C LEU A 25 5.57 9.64 -15.00
N THR A 26 4.26 9.67 -14.83
CA THR A 26 3.58 9.27 -13.59
C THR A 26 3.92 7.84 -13.20
N ASN A 27 3.82 6.90 -14.13
CA ASN A 27 4.11 5.50 -13.86
C ASN A 27 5.60 5.28 -13.56
N SER A 28 6.49 6.00 -14.25
CA SER A 28 7.93 6.00 -13.94
C SER A 28 8.22 6.58 -12.55
N MET A 29 7.55 7.67 -12.15
CA MET A 29 7.70 8.26 -10.83
C MET A 29 7.20 7.33 -9.72
N VAL A 30 6.12 6.60 -9.96
CA VAL A 30 5.65 5.53 -9.08
C VAL A 30 6.74 4.47 -8.88
N ALA A 31 7.33 3.97 -9.96
CA ALA A 31 8.41 2.98 -9.88
C ALA A 31 9.64 3.53 -9.11
N VAL A 32 10.05 4.76 -9.39
CA VAL A 32 11.14 5.43 -8.66
C VAL A 32 10.81 5.57 -7.17
N GLY A 33 9.57 5.95 -6.84
CA GLY A 33 9.10 6.05 -5.46
C GLY A 33 9.19 4.73 -4.71
N VAL A 34 8.82 3.63 -5.36
CA VAL A 34 8.94 2.28 -4.80
C VAL A 34 10.41 1.88 -4.58
N PHE A 35 11.29 2.15 -5.55
CA PHE A 35 12.73 1.86 -5.43
C PHE A 35 13.39 2.64 -4.29
N LEU A 36 13.14 3.95 -4.23
CA LEU A 36 13.63 4.80 -3.14
C LEU A 36 13.06 4.35 -1.80
N GLY A 37 11.77 3.99 -1.80
CA GLY A 37 11.10 3.40 -0.66
C GLY A 37 11.77 2.16 -0.10
N ALA A 38 12.08 1.21 -0.97
CA ALA A 38 12.76 -0.02 -0.60
C ALA A 38 14.16 0.25 0.01
N ALA A 39 14.90 1.22 -0.52
CA ALA A 39 16.19 1.61 0.05
C ALA A 39 16.06 2.24 1.45
N VAL A 40 15.07 3.12 1.64
CA VAL A 40 14.78 3.75 2.94
C VAL A 40 14.24 2.73 3.94
N ALA A 41 13.44 1.76 3.47
CA ALA A 41 12.88 0.68 4.28
C ALA A 41 13.95 -0.10 5.05
N MET A 42 15.06 -0.44 4.39
CA MET A 42 16.17 -1.17 5.04
C MET A 42 16.77 -0.42 6.24
N LYS A 43 16.79 0.92 6.18
CA LYS A 43 17.22 1.73 7.33
C LYS A 43 16.11 1.90 8.37
N ALA A 44 14.87 2.08 7.92
CA ALA A 44 13.73 2.31 8.80
C ALA A 44 13.46 1.10 9.73
N VAL A 45 13.55 -0.12 9.21
CA VAL A 45 13.29 -1.37 9.97
C VAL A 45 14.29 -1.56 11.13
N ASN A 46 15.49 -1.00 11.02
CA ASN A 46 16.50 -1.03 12.09
C ASN A 46 16.31 0.10 13.13
N ALA A 47 15.63 1.19 12.78
CA ALA A 47 15.53 2.39 13.62
C ALA A 47 14.17 2.54 14.32
N VAL A 48 13.11 1.99 13.74
CA VAL A 48 11.72 2.22 14.16
C VAL A 48 11.03 0.88 14.42
N PRO A 49 10.17 0.76 15.46
CA PRO A 49 9.42 -0.47 15.69
C PRO A 49 8.60 -0.88 14.46
N GLY A 50 8.62 -2.16 14.11
CA GLY A 50 7.94 -2.69 12.94
C GLY A 50 6.43 -2.40 12.96
N GLY A 51 5.82 -2.31 14.14
CA GLY A 51 4.39 -2.01 14.25
C GLY A 51 4.05 -0.58 13.87
N VAL A 52 4.96 0.37 14.15
CA VAL A 52 4.83 1.76 13.68
C VAL A 52 5.02 1.81 12.17
N ILE A 53 6.02 1.10 11.63
CA ILE A 53 6.26 1.03 10.18
C ILE A 53 5.04 0.45 9.46
N ALA A 54 4.46 -0.63 9.99
CA ALA A 54 3.26 -1.25 9.46
C ALA A 54 2.08 -0.26 9.46
N LEU A 55 1.81 0.43 10.57
CA LEU A 55 0.74 1.43 10.63
C LEU A 55 0.94 2.58 9.65
N LEU A 56 2.16 3.12 9.56
CA LEU A 56 2.48 4.20 8.62
C LEU A 56 2.32 3.73 7.16
N ALA A 57 2.69 2.50 6.86
CA ALA A 57 2.53 1.92 5.53
C ALA A 57 1.06 1.78 5.09
N TYR A 58 0.09 1.77 6.01
CA TYR A 58 -1.34 1.86 5.69
C TYR A 58 -1.89 3.29 5.78
N LEU A 59 -1.39 4.10 6.72
CA LEU A 59 -1.85 5.48 6.92
C LEU A 59 -1.47 6.40 5.75
N PHE A 60 -0.23 6.32 5.28
CA PHE A 60 0.25 7.18 4.18
C PHE A 60 -0.54 6.97 2.90
N PRO A 61 -0.79 5.73 2.42
CA PRO A 61 -1.71 5.49 1.30
C PRO A 61 -3.09 6.11 1.47
N VAL A 62 -3.69 6.03 2.67
CA VAL A 62 -5.00 6.64 2.96
C VAL A 62 -4.92 8.16 2.82
N MET A 63 -3.95 8.79 3.48
CA MET A 63 -3.76 10.25 3.45
C MET A 63 -3.48 10.74 2.03
N SER A 64 -2.56 10.10 1.33
CA SER A 64 -2.22 10.39 -0.07
C SER A 64 -3.44 10.30 -0.99
N THR A 65 -4.26 9.26 -0.81
CA THR A 65 -5.49 9.07 -1.61
C THR A 65 -6.57 10.09 -1.25
N ALA A 66 -6.71 10.43 0.04
CA ALA A 66 -7.65 11.45 0.49
C ALA A 66 -7.30 12.84 -0.05
N LEU A 67 -6.01 13.18 -0.17
CA LEU A 67 -5.56 14.42 -0.80
C LEU A 67 -5.98 14.52 -2.27
N LEU A 68 -6.12 13.40 -2.98
CA LEU A 68 -6.64 13.40 -4.36
C LEU A 68 -8.09 13.90 -4.44
N LEU A 69 -8.87 13.77 -3.36
CA LEU A 69 -10.23 14.32 -3.30
C LEU A 69 -10.23 15.85 -3.30
N LEU A 70 -9.20 16.45 -2.66
CA LEU A 70 -9.09 17.90 -2.51
C LEU A 70 -8.43 18.57 -3.71
N PHE A 71 -7.53 17.86 -4.40
CA PHE A 71 -6.67 18.42 -5.47
C PHE A 71 -6.91 17.76 -6.83
N HIS A 72 -8.12 17.26 -7.08
CA HIS A 72 -8.44 16.49 -8.29
C HIS A 72 -8.25 17.22 -9.62
N SER A 73 -8.30 18.56 -9.61
CA SER A 73 -8.15 19.40 -10.79
C SER A 73 -6.69 19.63 -11.19
N SER A 74 -5.73 19.27 -10.34
CA SER A 74 -4.30 19.50 -10.60
C SER A 74 -3.64 18.29 -11.25
N PRO A 75 -2.93 18.46 -12.38
CA PRO A 75 -2.13 17.40 -13.00
C PRO A 75 -0.92 16.99 -12.14
N TRP A 76 -0.64 17.70 -11.06
CA TRP A 76 0.42 17.37 -10.11
C TRP A 76 -0.06 16.52 -8.93
N SER A 77 -1.36 16.20 -8.86
CA SER A 77 -1.93 15.44 -7.74
C SER A 77 -1.37 14.02 -7.61
N VAL A 78 -0.83 13.45 -8.68
CA VAL A 78 -0.05 12.20 -8.67
C VAL A 78 1.12 12.24 -7.69
N LEU A 79 1.77 13.41 -7.51
CA LEU A 79 2.91 13.54 -6.60
C LEU A 79 2.52 13.24 -5.15
N PHE A 80 1.25 13.40 -4.78
CA PHE A 80 0.76 13.07 -3.45
C PHE A 80 0.81 11.56 -3.16
N LEU A 81 0.93 10.70 -4.18
CA LEU A 81 1.04 9.25 -4.01
C LEU A 81 2.48 8.80 -3.70
N LEU A 82 3.49 9.63 -3.94
CA LEU A 82 4.91 9.26 -3.74
C LEU A 82 5.24 8.84 -2.29
N PRO A 83 4.78 9.53 -1.23
CA PRO A 83 5.06 9.12 0.14
C PRO A 83 4.54 7.73 0.47
N ALA A 84 3.34 7.39 -0.02
CA ALA A 84 2.75 6.07 0.14
C ALA A 84 3.57 4.97 -0.54
N MET A 85 4.07 5.24 -1.75
CA MET A 85 4.92 4.32 -2.50
C MET A 85 6.25 4.05 -1.81
N ALA A 86 6.79 5.05 -1.11
CA ALA A 86 8.04 4.90 -0.38
C ALA A 86 7.90 3.98 0.85
N LEU A 87 6.77 4.01 1.56
CA LEU A 87 6.59 3.27 2.81
C LEU A 87 6.01 1.86 2.64
N LEU A 88 5.32 1.60 1.53
CA LEU A 88 4.72 0.28 1.24
C LEU A 88 5.73 -0.87 1.36
N PRO A 89 6.93 -0.81 0.75
CA PRO A 89 7.94 -1.86 0.89
C PRO A 89 8.40 -2.09 2.34
N ALA A 90 8.46 -1.03 3.15
CA ALA A 90 8.86 -1.12 4.55
C ALA A 90 7.80 -1.84 5.40
N GLY A 91 6.52 -1.51 5.19
CA GLY A 91 5.41 -2.19 5.87
C GLY A 91 5.31 -3.66 5.50
N SER A 92 5.44 -3.99 4.21
CA SER A 92 5.44 -5.39 3.75
C SER A 92 6.63 -6.17 4.31
N ALA A 93 7.81 -5.55 4.40
CA ALA A 93 8.98 -6.18 5.01
C ALA A 93 8.78 -6.46 6.51
N ALA A 94 8.25 -5.49 7.27
CA ALA A 94 8.03 -5.64 8.71
C ALA A 94 7.01 -6.73 9.06
N ILE A 95 5.92 -6.85 8.28
CA ILE A 95 4.92 -7.90 8.48
C ILE A 95 5.45 -9.24 7.94
N GLY A 96 6.09 -9.23 6.78
CA GLY A 96 6.63 -10.42 6.14
C GLY A 96 7.73 -11.11 6.96
N SER A 97 8.61 -10.34 7.61
CA SER A 97 9.63 -10.88 8.51
C SER A 97 9.02 -11.62 9.70
N LEU A 98 7.92 -11.11 10.27
CA LEU A 98 7.21 -11.81 11.35
C LEU A 98 6.56 -13.10 10.85
N GLN A 99 5.94 -13.07 9.67
CA GLN A 99 5.33 -14.27 9.06
C GLN A 99 6.37 -15.37 8.82
N MET A 100 7.57 -15.00 8.36
CA MET A 100 8.68 -15.95 8.16
C MET A 100 9.14 -16.61 9.45
N LEU A 101 9.04 -15.92 10.60
CA LEU A 101 9.46 -16.46 11.90
C LEU A 101 8.37 -17.30 12.59
N VAL A 102 7.09 -16.98 12.34
CA VAL A 102 5.95 -17.66 12.99
C VAL A 102 5.50 -18.90 12.21
N ILE A 103 5.63 -18.90 10.88
CA ILE A 103 5.18 -20.01 10.05
C ILE A 103 6.26 -21.11 10.02
N PRO A 104 5.92 -22.38 10.34
CA PRO A 104 6.89 -23.48 10.25
C PRO A 104 7.47 -23.62 8.84
N ASP A 105 8.78 -23.84 8.74
CA ASP A 105 9.53 -23.92 7.46
C ASP A 105 8.89 -24.88 6.45
N GLU A 106 8.40 -26.02 6.92
CA GLU A 106 7.73 -27.06 6.12
C GLU A 106 6.44 -26.57 5.44
N LYS A 107 5.79 -25.55 6.02
CA LYS A 107 4.52 -24.98 5.55
C LYS A 107 4.71 -23.62 4.89
N LEU A 108 5.89 -23.01 5.00
CA LEU A 108 6.18 -21.66 4.54
C LEU A 108 5.83 -21.49 3.05
N GLY A 109 6.29 -22.41 2.20
CA GLY A 109 5.97 -22.37 0.76
C GLY A 109 4.47 -22.47 0.46
N ARG A 110 3.71 -23.27 1.23
CA ARG A 110 2.26 -23.42 1.06
C ARG A 110 1.52 -22.17 1.55
N ALA A 111 1.95 -21.59 2.66
CA ALA A 111 1.36 -20.39 3.23
C ALA A 111 1.54 -19.19 2.29
N PHE A 112 2.76 -18.94 1.81
CA PHE A 112 3.02 -17.86 0.85
C PHE A 112 2.31 -18.08 -0.49
N SER A 113 2.17 -19.33 -0.94
CA SER A 113 1.37 -19.63 -2.15
C SER A 113 -0.11 -19.28 -1.95
N ALA A 114 -0.69 -19.66 -0.81
CA ALA A 114 -2.10 -19.34 -0.50
C ALA A 114 -2.32 -17.83 -0.40
N VAL A 115 -1.44 -17.11 0.32
CA VAL A 115 -1.48 -15.65 0.42
C VAL A 115 -1.33 -15.00 -0.96
N GLY A 116 -0.36 -15.45 -1.76
CA GLY A 116 -0.13 -14.91 -3.10
C GLY A 116 -1.32 -15.10 -4.06
N ILE A 117 -2.00 -16.24 -4.00
CA ILE A 117 -3.24 -16.47 -4.79
C ILE A 117 -4.33 -15.49 -4.34
N LEU A 118 -4.52 -15.32 -3.04
CA LEU A 118 -5.51 -14.37 -2.50
C LEU A 118 -5.17 -12.94 -2.92
N GLU A 119 -3.91 -12.53 -2.82
CA GLU A 119 -3.44 -11.21 -3.25
C GLU A 119 -3.71 -10.97 -4.74
N LEU A 120 -3.46 -11.95 -5.61
CA LEU A 120 -3.76 -11.85 -7.04
C LEU A 120 -5.25 -11.69 -7.31
N ILE A 121 -6.09 -12.51 -6.65
CA ILE A 121 -7.55 -12.44 -6.79
C ILE A 121 -8.05 -11.07 -6.32
N PHE A 122 -7.66 -10.64 -5.11
CA PHE A 122 -8.07 -9.35 -4.57
C PHE A 122 -7.51 -8.19 -5.41
N SER A 123 -6.28 -8.27 -5.91
CA SER A 123 -5.71 -7.25 -6.78
C SER A 123 -6.52 -7.10 -8.07
N ALA A 124 -6.86 -8.22 -8.73
CA ALA A 124 -7.70 -8.23 -9.92
C ALA A 124 -9.11 -7.68 -9.64
N VAL A 125 -9.80 -8.23 -8.63
CA VAL A 125 -11.15 -7.80 -8.25
C VAL A 125 -11.19 -6.32 -7.89
N THR A 126 -10.25 -5.84 -7.07
CA THR A 126 -10.21 -4.43 -6.68
C THR A 126 -9.90 -3.52 -7.86
N THR A 127 -8.97 -3.88 -8.74
CA THR A 127 -8.65 -3.07 -9.92
C THR A 127 -9.83 -3.01 -10.89
N THR A 128 -10.48 -4.13 -11.16
CA THR A 128 -11.69 -4.20 -12.01
C THR A 128 -12.85 -3.40 -11.39
N ALA A 129 -13.11 -3.57 -10.09
CA ALA A 129 -14.16 -2.82 -9.39
C ALA A 129 -13.89 -1.31 -9.42
N THR A 130 -12.63 -0.90 -9.23
CA THR A 130 -12.22 0.51 -9.27
C THR A 130 -12.41 1.08 -10.68
N GLY A 131 -12.03 0.35 -11.72
CA GLY A 131 -12.24 0.77 -13.10
C GLY A 131 -13.71 0.83 -13.51
N PHE A 132 -14.52 -0.14 -13.08
CA PHE A 132 -15.97 -0.13 -13.31
C PHE A 132 -16.64 1.07 -12.63
N LEU A 133 -16.26 1.36 -11.38
CA LEU A 133 -16.78 2.50 -10.63
C LEU A 133 -16.38 3.82 -11.28
N TYR A 134 -15.14 3.92 -11.77
CA TYR A 134 -14.66 5.09 -12.50
C TYR A 134 -15.48 5.36 -13.76
N ALA A 135 -15.78 4.31 -14.53
CA ALA A 135 -16.55 4.44 -15.77
C ALA A 135 -18.01 4.89 -15.54
N HIS A 136 -18.64 4.49 -14.43
CA HIS A 136 -20.06 4.75 -14.18
C HIS A 136 -20.34 5.93 -13.25
N GLN A 137 -19.49 6.16 -12.24
CA GLN A 137 -19.69 7.18 -11.22
C GLN A 137 -18.60 8.28 -11.22
N GLY A 138 -17.60 8.14 -12.10
CA GLY A 138 -16.54 9.13 -12.27
C GLY A 138 -15.44 9.06 -11.21
N TYR A 139 -14.49 9.99 -11.34
CA TYR A 139 -13.27 10.02 -10.53
C TYR A 139 -13.52 10.20 -9.03
N MET A 140 -14.30 11.22 -8.65
CA MET A 140 -14.50 11.59 -7.24
C MET A 140 -15.15 10.49 -6.41
N ALA A 141 -16.24 9.89 -6.92
CA ALA A 141 -16.93 8.79 -6.26
C ALA A 141 -15.99 7.58 -6.10
N THR A 142 -15.21 7.28 -7.14
CA THR A 142 -14.26 6.15 -7.12
C THR A 142 -13.19 6.33 -6.05
N VAL A 143 -12.53 7.51 -6.02
CA VAL A 143 -11.51 7.81 -5.02
C VAL A 143 -12.11 7.80 -3.62
N ALA A 144 -13.32 8.33 -3.41
CA ALA A 144 -13.98 8.34 -2.10
C ALA A 144 -14.26 6.92 -1.58
N VAL A 145 -14.76 6.01 -2.43
CA VAL A 145 -14.96 4.60 -2.07
C VAL A 145 -13.62 3.93 -1.75
N CYS A 146 -12.57 4.18 -2.55
CA CYS A 146 -11.24 3.65 -2.27
C CYS A 146 -10.70 4.13 -0.92
N VAL A 147 -10.84 5.43 -0.59
CA VAL A 147 -10.47 5.97 0.72
C VAL A 147 -11.24 5.26 1.83
N ALA A 148 -12.56 5.12 1.70
CA ALA A 148 -13.37 4.47 2.73
C ALA A 148 -12.91 3.03 3.00
N VAL A 149 -12.67 2.24 1.94
CA VAL A 149 -12.17 0.87 2.08
C VAL A 149 -10.77 0.85 2.70
N MET A 150 -9.87 1.75 2.29
CA MET A 150 -8.52 1.83 2.85
C MET A 150 -8.52 2.26 4.32
N VAL A 151 -9.45 3.13 4.74
CA VAL A 151 -9.68 3.48 6.14
C VAL A 151 -10.13 2.26 6.93
N LEU A 152 -11.04 1.45 6.39
CA LEU A 152 -11.45 0.19 7.04
C LEU A 152 -10.26 -0.76 7.24
N CYS A 153 -9.39 -0.89 6.22
CA CYS A 153 -8.15 -1.67 6.34
C CYS A 153 -7.22 -1.09 7.41
N LEU A 154 -7.03 0.23 7.44
CA LEU A 154 -6.20 0.90 8.45
C LEU A 154 -6.75 0.68 9.86
N VAL A 155 -8.06 0.82 10.06
CA VAL A 155 -8.72 0.58 11.35
C VAL A 155 -8.55 -0.88 11.77
N HIS A 156 -8.70 -1.83 10.84
CA HIS A 156 -8.46 -3.24 11.12
C HIS A 156 -7.02 -3.49 11.58
N VAL A 157 -6.03 -3.02 10.82
CA VAL A 157 -4.60 -3.15 11.16
C VAL A 157 -4.29 -2.47 12.51
N ALA A 158 -4.87 -1.30 12.78
CA ALA A 158 -4.71 -0.60 14.05
C ALA A 158 -5.42 -1.29 15.23
N SER A 159 -6.45 -2.09 14.97
CA SER A 159 -7.13 -2.85 16.03
C SER A 159 -6.33 -4.06 16.49
N VAL A 160 -5.57 -4.70 15.59
CA VAL A 160 -4.79 -5.91 15.88
C VAL A 160 -3.57 -5.56 16.74
N SER A 161 -3.59 -5.98 18.00
CA SER A 161 -2.51 -5.71 18.96
C SER A 161 -1.19 -6.35 18.56
N GLN A 162 -1.22 -7.51 17.90
CA GLN A 162 -0.03 -8.21 17.41
C GLN A 162 0.73 -7.39 16.36
N ILE A 163 0.02 -6.67 15.48
CA ILE A 163 0.65 -5.82 14.47
C ILE A 163 1.22 -4.56 15.11
N ARG A 164 0.50 -3.95 16.06
CA ARG A 164 1.00 -2.78 16.80
C ARG A 164 2.19 -3.10 17.69
N GLY A 165 2.25 -4.33 18.19
CA GLY A 165 3.29 -4.83 19.08
C GLY A 165 4.58 -5.24 18.40
N ILE A 166 4.65 -5.24 17.05
CA ILE A 166 5.86 -5.68 16.33
C ILE A 166 7.04 -4.77 16.76
N PRO A 167 8.08 -5.33 17.39
CA PRO A 167 9.22 -4.58 17.87
C PRO A 167 10.16 -4.17 16.72
N ARG A 168 11.30 -3.59 17.06
CA ARG A 168 12.39 -3.35 16.10
C ARG A 168 13.05 -4.67 15.69
N ALA A 169 13.90 -4.62 14.66
CA ALA A 169 14.58 -5.78 14.09
C ALA A 169 15.37 -6.62 15.11
N ASP A 170 15.87 -5.99 16.19
CA ASP A 170 16.64 -6.63 17.27
C ASP A 170 15.79 -7.55 18.18
N GLY A 171 14.51 -7.25 18.36
CA GLY A 171 13.61 -8.01 19.25
C GLY A 171 12.60 -8.91 18.52
N ILE A 172 12.68 -9.00 17.19
CA ILE A 172 11.63 -9.64 16.39
C ILE A 172 11.55 -11.16 16.58
N GLU A 173 12.68 -11.83 16.83
CA GLU A 173 12.75 -13.27 17.09
C GLU A 173 12.11 -13.64 18.44
N GLU A 174 12.43 -12.89 19.49
CA GLU A 174 11.85 -13.08 20.83
C GLU A 174 10.34 -12.82 20.82
N PHE A 175 9.89 -11.80 20.09
CA PHE A 175 8.47 -11.52 19.91
C PHE A 175 7.76 -12.63 19.12
N ALA A 176 8.36 -13.14 18.03
CA ALA A 176 7.81 -14.24 17.26
C ALA A 176 7.62 -15.50 18.11
N ALA A 177 8.60 -15.85 18.95
CA ALA A 177 8.51 -16.98 19.87
C ALA A 177 7.39 -16.82 20.92
N SER A 178 6.99 -15.60 21.26
CA SER A 178 5.91 -15.33 22.24
C SER A 178 4.49 -15.49 21.67
N ILE A 179 4.34 -15.49 20.34
CA ILE A 179 3.05 -15.52 19.65
C ILE A 179 2.84 -16.76 18.74
N ALA A 180 3.90 -17.55 18.52
CA ALA A 180 3.86 -18.82 17.78
C ALA A 180 3.29 -19.96 18.62
#